data_AF-A0A661XAG3-F1
#
_entry.id   AF-A0A661XAG3-F1
#
_cell.length_a   1.000
_cell.length_b   1.000
_cell.length_c   1.000
_cell.angle_alpha   90.00
_cell.angle_beta   90.00
_cell.angle_gamma   90.00
#
_symmetry.space_group_name_H-M   'P 1'
#
loop_
_entity.id
_entity.type
_entity.pdbx_description
1 polymer ?
#
loop_
_entity_poly.entity_id
_entity_poly.type
_entity_poly.pdbx_seq_one_letter_code
_entity_poly.pdbx_strand_id
1 'polypeptide(L)'
;MFKNHPKGLMTLFFTEMWERFGFYTMLAVFVLYMDEVFGWSDAYKGQVYGLYLAFVYFTPIVGGWIADRFLGYRMTIKLGAIILGIGYLLLSFSNPERIWLFFLALVVLVLGNGLFKANISVLVGNLYPLGSPLKDPGYNIFYMGINLGAFIAPLTATALHNYFGTYQSAFAAAAVGMFLSLIVFEVWKGNYMKADHASTAAKSDESVKEERVSPEQEKERIYALLTIFAIVIFFWMSFHQNGFALTLFAKRSVIKLAWLKPETYATFNPMFILILTPFVVSLWNYLHKKGKEPSTPAKIGLGMFISALAMMVMVVASVMGGNDDANNMSPMWLISTYFIITFGELCLSPMGLSFVSKVAPQRMRGLMMGGWFGATAIGNYLSGFIGGFYNKLTHAEFFGILTVLLLLSALMVKLLLPKLEHATRGT
;
A
#
# COMPACT_ATOMS: atom_id res chain seq x y z
N MET A 1 -22.15 -2.96 9.53
CA MET A 1 -20.70 -3.23 9.46
C MET A 1 -20.19 -3.87 10.75
N PHE A 2 -20.24 -3.22 11.92
CA PHE A 2 -19.61 -3.72 13.16
C PHE A 2 -20.43 -4.70 14.01
N LYS A 3 -21.59 -5.16 13.54
CA LYS A 3 -22.48 -6.03 14.34
C LYS A 3 -21.76 -7.34 14.66
N ASN A 4 -21.83 -7.80 15.91
CA ASN A 4 -21.16 -9.00 16.43
C ASN A 4 -19.63 -8.94 16.52
N HIS A 5 -18.99 -7.83 16.14
CA HIS A 5 -17.55 -7.66 16.31
C HIS A 5 -17.20 -7.02 17.67
N PRO A 6 -16.00 -7.28 18.22
CA PRO A 6 -15.52 -6.60 19.42
C PRO A 6 -15.55 -5.07 19.24
N LYS A 7 -15.95 -4.33 20.28
CA LYS A 7 -16.01 -2.86 20.24
C LYS A 7 -14.68 -2.22 19.85
N GLY A 8 -13.56 -2.85 20.22
CA GLY A 8 -12.23 -2.42 19.82
C GLY A 8 -12.03 -2.32 18.31
N LEU A 9 -12.74 -3.12 17.50
CA LEU A 9 -12.65 -3.05 16.04
C LEU A 9 -13.08 -1.67 15.53
N MET A 10 -14.15 -1.10 16.09
CA MET A 10 -14.61 0.23 15.71
C MET A 10 -13.56 1.29 16.03
N THR A 11 -12.93 1.21 17.21
CA THR A 11 -11.85 2.12 17.58
C THR A 11 -10.69 2.02 16.60
N LEU A 12 -10.19 0.82 16.35
CA LEU A 12 -9.03 0.62 15.46
C LEU A 12 -9.35 0.97 14.00
N PHE A 13 -10.60 0.72 13.55
CA PHE A 13 -11.08 1.15 12.25
C PHE A 13 -10.94 2.67 12.06
N PHE A 14 -11.47 3.47 12.99
CA PHE A 14 -11.43 4.94 12.86
C PHE A 14 -10.02 5.49 13.09
N THR A 15 -9.24 4.90 14.00
CA THR A 15 -7.83 5.23 14.17
C THR A 15 -7.04 5.01 12.87
N GLU A 16 -7.18 3.85 12.23
CA GLU A 16 -6.50 3.57 10.96
C GLU A 16 -7.03 4.43 9.81
N MET A 17 -8.35 4.63 9.70
CA MET A 17 -8.95 5.45 8.65
C MET A 17 -8.37 6.87 8.65
N TRP A 18 -8.23 7.48 9.82
CA TRP A 18 -7.68 8.83 9.96
C TRP A 18 -6.17 8.91 9.73
N GLU A 19 -5.41 7.90 10.14
CA GLU A 19 -3.97 7.83 9.81
C GLU A 19 -3.77 7.65 8.30
N ARG A 20 -4.57 6.79 7.66
CA ARG A 20 -4.53 6.59 6.20
C ARG A 20 -4.96 7.82 5.45
N PHE A 21 -5.96 8.53 5.95
CA PHE A 21 -6.31 9.85 5.44
C PHE A 21 -5.09 10.78 5.45
N GLY A 22 -4.33 10.86 6.54
CA GLY A 22 -3.11 11.68 6.60
C GLY A 22 -2.05 11.23 5.61
N PHE A 23 -1.75 9.93 5.58
CA PHE A 23 -0.76 9.34 4.68
C PHE A 23 -1.07 9.60 3.20
N TYR A 24 -2.29 9.31 2.77
CA TYR A 24 -2.69 9.49 1.37
C TYR A 24 -2.90 10.96 0.99
N THR A 25 -3.21 11.84 1.95
CA THR A 25 -3.29 13.29 1.70
C THR A 25 -1.91 13.84 1.37
N MET A 26 -0.90 13.46 2.18
CA MET A 26 0.50 13.80 1.93
C MET A 26 0.97 13.20 0.61
N LEU A 27 0.73 11.90 0.37
CA LEU A 27 1.23 11.20 -0.81
C LEU A 27 0.65 11.76 -2.11
N ALA A 28 -0.62 12.16 -2.13
CA ALA A 28 -1.29 12.72 -3.30
C ALA A 28 -0.63 14.01 -3.81
N VAL A 29 -0.07 14.83 -2.91
CA VAL A 29 0.60 16.08 -3.25
C VAL A 29 2.12 15.98 -3.20
N PHE A 30 2.70 14.86 -2.74
CA PHE A 30 4.11 14.77 -2.43
C PHE A 30 5.02 15.06 -3.63
N VAL A 31 4.78 14.39 -4.76
CA VAL A 31 5.56 14.62 -5.99
C VAL A 31 5.23 15.97 -6.62
N LEU A 32 3.97 16.41 -6.54
CA LEU A 32 3.54 17.72 -7.04
C LEU A 32 4.21 18.87 -6.28
N TYR A 33 4.35 18.73 -4.98
CA TYR A 33 5.03 19.69 -4.11
C TYR A 33 6.51 19.81 -4.46
N MET A 34 7.23 18.70 -4.59
CA MET A 34 8.63 18.73 -5.02
C MET A 34 8.80 19.30 -6.44
N ASP A 35 7.83 19.04 -7.32
CA ASP A 35 7.82 19.56 -8.69
C ASP A 35 7.57 21.08 -8.75
N GLU A 36 6.56 21.57 -8.04
CA GLU A 36 6.12 22.97 -8.14
C GLU A 36 6.84 23.91 -7.19
N VAL A 37 7.08 23.48 -5.95
CA VAL A 37 7.64 24.33 -4.91
C VAL A 37 9.16 24.32 -4.94
N PHE A 38 9.78 23.15 -5.21
CA PHE A 38 11.23 23.05 -5.28
C PHE A 38 11.80 23.05 -6.71
N GLY A 39 10.96 22.83 -7.74
CA GLY A 39 11.43 22.81 -9.13
C GLY A 39 12.44 21.69 -9.42
N TRP A 40 12.40 20.60 -8.65
CA TRP A 40 13.39 19.53 -8.75
C TRP A 40 13.21 18.69 -10.01
N SER A 41 14.34 18.16 -10.51
CA SER A 41 14.33 17.23 -11.64
C SER A 41 13.56 15.94 -11.29
N ASP A 42 12.96 15.31 -12.31
CA ASP A 42 12.25 14.04 -12.13
C ASP A 42 13.15 12.96 -11.54
N ALA A 43 14.43 12.93 -11.91
CA ALA A 43 15.43 12.06 -11.31
C ALA A 43 15.56 12.24 -9.79
N TYR A 44 15.64 13.48 -9.31
CA TYR A 44 15.81 13.74 -7.89
C TYR A 44 14.51 13.50 -7.11
N LYS A 45 13.36 13.92 -7.66
CA LYS A 45 12.05 13.59 -7.08
C LYS A 45 11.84 12.09 -6.98
N GLY A 46 12.23 11.33 -8.01
CA GLY A 46 12.16 9.88 -8.03
C GLY A 46 12.98 9.24 -6.91
N GLN A 47 14.21 9.69 -6.70
CA GLN A 47 15.05 9.21 -5.59
C GLN A 47 14.41 9.48 -4.22
N VAL A 48 13.94 10.71 -3.97
CA VAL A 48 13.29 11.07 -2.71
C VAL A 48 12.00 10.26 -2.49
N TYR A 49 11.17 10.15 -3.52
CA TYR A 49 9.92 9.38 -3.49
C TYR A 49 10.16 7.89 -3.19
N GLY A 50 11.05 7.26 -3.95
CA GLY A 50 11.36 5.83 -3.80
C GLY A 50 12.01 5.50 -2.46
N LEU A 51 12.94 6.35 -1.99
CA LEU A 51 13.59 6.15 -0.70
C LEU A 51 12.61 6.31 0.47
N TYR A 52 11.74 7.34 0.41
CA TYR A 52 10.69 7.53 1.40
C TYR A 52 9.79 6.30 1.49
N LEU A 53 9.27 5.82 0.36
CA LEU A 53 8.39 4.65 0.36
C LEU A 53 9.11 3.37 0.77
N ALA A 54 10.35 3.16 0.32
CA ALA A 54 11.14 2.01 0.74
C ALA A 54 11.25 1.92 2.26
N PHE A 55 11.59 3.04 2.93
CA PHE A 55 11.66 3.07 4.38
C PHE A 55 10.29 2.95 5.05
N VAL A 56 9.22 3.53 4.50
CA VAL A 56 7.84 3.35 4.99
C VAL A 56 7.41 1.89 5.02
N TYR A 57 7.89 1.06 4.09
CA TYR A 57 7.60 -0.38 4.09
C TYR A 57 8.61 -1.21 4.89
N PHE A 58 9.83 -0.71 5.11
CA PHE A 58 10.87 -1.41 5.87
C PHE A 58 10.77 -1.18 7.39
N THR A 59 10.60 0.05 7.86
CA THR A 59 10.60 0.39 9.30
C THR A 59 9.48 -0.26 10.13
N PRO A 60 8.31 -0.67 9.59
CA PRO A 60 7.32 -1.41 10.37
C PRO A 60 7.84 -2.71 10.97
N ILE A 61 8.83 -3.36 10.34
CA ILE A 61 9.49 -4.56 10.89
C ILE A 61 10.17 -4.22 12.22
N VAL A 62 10.89 -3.10 12.25
CA VAL A 62 11.59 -2.62 13.44
C VAL A 62 10.59 -2.19 14.52
N GLY A 63 9.52 -1.49 14.13
CA GLY A 63 8.48 -1.06 15.09
C GLY A 63 7.70 -2.21 15.71
N GLY A 64 7.47 -3.30 14.95
CA GLY A 64 6.91 -4.55 15.50
C GLY A 64 7.81 -5.16 16.57
N TRP A 65 9.11 -5.28 16.28
CA TRP A 65 10.11 -5.78 17.23
C TRP A 65 10.19 -4.93 18.52
N ILE A 66 10.10 -3.60 18.40
CA ILE A 66 10.08 -2.69 19.55
C ILE A 66 8.84 -2.94 20.42
N ALA A 67 7.66 -3.08 19.80
CA ALA A 67 6.42 -3.32 20.52
C ALA A 67 6.44 -4.67 21.25
N ASP A 68 6.94 -5.71 20.60
CA ASP A 68 6.99 -7.06 21.15
C ASP A 68 7.92 -7.18 22.37
N ARG A 69 9.04 -6.44 22.38
CA ARG A 69 10.10 -6.61 23.39
C ARG A 69 10.14 -5.56 24.48
N PHE A 70 9.71 -4.32 24.20
CA PHE A 70 10.00 -3.19 25.09
C PHE A 70 8.75 -2.41 25.51
N LEU A 71 7.92 -1.98 24.55
CA LEU A 71 6.93 -0.93 24.80
C LEU A 71 5.48 -1.42 24.84
N GLY A 72 5.18 -2.60 24.28
CA GLY A 72 3.81 -3.04 24.02
C GLY A 72 3.17 -2.31 22.82
N TYR A 73 2.11 -2.88 22.26
CA TYR A 73 1.52 -2.36 21.02
C TYR A 73 0.89 -0.99 21.22
N ARG A 74 0.13 -0.77 22.30
CA ARG A 74 -0.55 0.52 22.52
C ARG A 74 0.41 1.69 22.63
N MET A 75 1.47 1.56 23.43
CA MET A 75 2.45 2.65 23.60
C MET A 75 3.20 2.91 22.29
N THR A 76 3.57 1.85 21.57
CA THR A 76 4.27 1.97 20.29
C THR A 76 3.40 2.67 19.25
N ILE A 77 2.12 2.31 19.13
CA ILE A 77 1.15 2.98 18.26
C ILE A 77 0.98 4.45 18.65
N LYS A 78 0.83 4.74 19.96
CA LYS A 78 0.68 6.11 20.46
C LYS A 78 1.88 6.99 20.11
N LEU A 79 3.10 6.51 20.33
CA LEU A 79 4.32 7.23 19.96
C LEU A 79 4.41 7.41 18.45
N GLY A 80 4.13 6.36 17.67
CA GLY A 80 4.08 6.44 16.21
C GLY A 80 3.11 7.50 15.70
N ALA A 81 1.91 7.57 16.29
CA ALA A 81 0.88 8.54 15.97
C ALA A 81 1.32 10.00 16.25
N ILE A 82 1.93 10.24 17.41
CA ILE A 82 2.46 11.57 17.77
C ILE A 82 3.56 11.99 16.80
N ILE A 83 4.52 11.09 16.54
CA ILE A 83 5.64 11.33 15.63
C ILE A 83 5.14 11.61 14.20
N LEU A 84 4.17 10.85 13.70
CA LEU A 84 3.54 11.11 12.40
C LEU A 84 2.89 12.50 12.35
N GLY A 85 2.14 12.88 13.38
CA GLY A 85 1.49 14.20 13.45
C GLY A 85 2.50 15.34 13.39
N ILE A 86 3.61 15.21 14.13
CA ILE A 86 4.73 16.17 14.08
C ILE A 86 5.35 16.20 12.68
N GLY A 87 5.57 15.04 12.04
CA GLY A 87 6.11 14.96 10.69
C GLY A 87 5.25 15.71 9.66
N TYR A 88 3.93 15.53 9.70
CA TYR A 88 3.02 16.27 8.81
C TYR A 88 3.02 17.78 9.08
N LEU A 89 3.09 18.21 10.34
CA LEU A 89 3.24 19.63 10.69
C LEU A 89 4.57 20.21 10.16
N LEU A 90 5.68 19.48 10.29
CA LEU A 90 6.96 19.92 9.77
C LEU A 90 6.91 20.11 8.23
N LEU A 91 6.23 19.20 7.51
CA LEU A 91 5.98 19.38 6.07
C LEU A 91 5.15 20.63 5.77
N SER A 92 4.13 20.94 6.58
CA SER A 92 3.29 22.13 6.33
C SER A 92 4.04 23.46 6.50
N PHE A 93 5.16 23.47 7.21
CA PHE A 93 6.04 24.65 7.32
C PHE A 93 7.21 24.64 6.34
N SER A 94 7.41 23.56 5.59
CA SER A 94 8.49 23.45 4.61
C SER A 94 8.25 24.39 3.42
N ASN A 95 9.36 24.94 2.90
CA ASN A 95 9.41 25.82 1.74
C ASN A 95 10.87 25.85 1.21
N PRO A 96 11.17 26.51 0.08
CA PRO A 96 12.53 26.51 -0.50
C PRO A 96 13.61 27.02 0.46
N GLU A 97 13.30 28.00 1.31
CA GLU A 97 14.25 28.54 2.30
C GLU A 97 14.46 27.59 3.50
N ARG A 98 13.46 26.76 3.81
CA ARG A 98 13.44 25.81 4.93
C ARG A 98 13.36 24.37 4.44
N ILE A 99 14.14 24.06 3.40
CA ILE A 99 14.20 22.73 2.80
C ILE A 99 14.60 21.63 3.79
N TRP A 100 15.37 21.96 4.82
CA TRP A 100 15.73 21.02 5.89
C TRP A 100 14.51 20.51 6.66
N LEU A 101 13.43 21.31 6.79
CA LEU A 101 12.17 20.87 7.39
C LEU A 101 11.53 19.76 6.58
N PHE A 102 11.62 19.82 5.25
CA PHE A 102 11.10 18.78 4.37
C PHE A 102 11.80 17.44 4.63
N PHE A 103 13.14 17.41 4.61
CA PHE A 103 13.89 16.17 4.85
C PHE A 103 13.74 15.66 6.28
N LEU A 104 13.77 16.55 7.28
CA LEU A 104 13.52 16.17 8.67
C LEU A 104 12.13 15.55 8.82
N ALA A 105 11.11 16.15 8.19
CA ALA A 105 9.77 15.63 8.22
C ALA A 105 9.67 14.23 7.60
N LEU A 106 10.33 13.96 6.48
CA LEU A 106 10.34 12.61 5.88
C LEU A 106 10.94 11.56 6.81
N VAL A 107 12.05 11.88 7.49
CA VAL A 107 12.66 10.99 8.50
C VAL A 107 11.70 10.75 9.66
N VAL A 108 11.10 11.82 10.20
CA VAL A 108 10.12 11.75 11.28
C VAL A 108 8.91 10.90 10.87
N LEU A 109 8.37 11.09 9.67
CA LEU A 109 7.25 10.31 9.14
C LEU A 109 7.60 8.83 8.98
N VAL A 110 8.79 8.51 8.47
CA VAL A 110 9.29 7.13 8.35
C VAL A 110 9.37 6.43 9.71
N LEU A 111 9.89 7.12 10.74
CA LEU A 111 9.97 6.59 12.10
C LEU A 111 8.58 6.40 12.71
N GLY A 112 7.71 7.40 12.60
CA GLY A 112 6.34 7.34 13.12
C GLY A 112 5.52 6.23 12.49
N ASN A 113 5.58 6.11 11.16
CA ASN A 113 4.94 5.03 10.41
C ASN A 113 5.45 3.65 10.84
N GLY A 114 6.77 3.51 11.06
CA GLY A 114 7.37 2.27 11.52
C GLY A 114 6.77 1.79 12.85
N LEU A 115 6.58 2.70 13.80
CA LEU A 115 5.99 2.39 15.10
C LEU A 115 4.47 2.17 15.04
N PHE A 116 3.76 2.77 14.09
CA PHE A 116 2.30 2.69 14.00
C PHE A 116 1.82 1.45 13.25
N LYS A 117 2.28 1.26 12.00
CA LYS A 117 1.59 0.48 10.96
C LYS A 117 1.50 -1.03 11.23
N ALA A 118 2.62 -1.65 11.60
CA ALA A 118 2.62 -3.08 11.93
C ALA A 118 1.80 -3.36 13.21
N ASN A 119 1.94 -2.48 14.20
CA ASN A 119 1.43 -2.71 15.54
C ASN A 119 -0.09 -2.59 15.65
N ILE A 120 -0.70 -1.65 14.93
CA ILE A 120 -2.18 -1.52 14.91
C ILE A 120 -2.84 -2.74 14.26
N SER A 121 -2.22 -3.31 13.22
CA SER A 121 -2.72 -4.53 12.56
C SER A 121 -2.63 -5.76 13.47
N VAL A 122 -1.61 -5.84 14.32
CA VAL A 122 -1.50 -6.88 15.36
C VAL A 122 -2.59 -6.71 16.42
N LEU A 123 -2.83 -5.47 16.86
CA LEU A 123 -3.84 -5.16 17.85
C LEU A 123 -5.26 -5.54 17.36
N VAL A 124 -5.56 -5.36 16.06
CA VAL A 124 -6.81 -5.86 15.44
C VAL A 124 -6.90 -7.38 15.55
N GLY A 125 -5.81 -8.09 15.26
CA GLY A 125 -5.76 -9.55 15.37
C GLY A 125 -6.02 -10.05 16.78
N ASN A 126 -5.47 -9.36 17.78
CA ASN A 126 -5.61 -9.68 19.20
C ASN A 126 -7.01 -9.40 19.77
N LEU A 127 -7.90 -8.72 19.03
CA LEU A 127 -9.30 -8.56 19.44
C LEU A 127 -10.07 -9.89 19.40
N TYR A 128 -9.58 -10.85 18.61
CA TYR A 128 -10.27 -12.10 18.34
C TYR A 128 -9.53 -13.27 19.00
N PRO A 129 -10.24 -14.14 19.74
CA PRO A 129 -9.68 -15.40 20.20
C PRO A 129 -9.15 -16.27 19.04
N LEU A 130 -8.21 -17.16 19.34
CA LEU A 130 -7.71 -18.16 18.39
C LEU A 130 -8.89 -18.97 17.82
N GLY A 131 -8.90 -19.14 16.49
CA GLY A 131 -9.96 -19.88 15.78
C GLY A 131 -11.29 -19.13 15.61
N SER A 132 -11.38 -17.84 15.99
CA SER A 132 -12.62 -17.08 15.82
C SER A 132 -13.01 -16.93 14.34
N PRO A 133 -14.24 -17.31 13.94
CA PRO A 133 -14.72 -17.14 12.56
C PRO A 133 -14.94 -15.66 12.18
N LEU A 134 -14.89 -14.75 13.15
CA LEU A 134 -15.08 -13.31 12.95
C LEU A 134 -13.78 -12.56 12.66
N LYS A 135 -12.63 -13.23 12.75
CA LYS A 135 -11.31 -12.61 12.54
C LYS A 135 -11.16 -12.08 11.11
N ASP A 136 -11.39 -12.92 10.10
CA ASP A 136 -11.23 -12.53 8.70
C ASP A 136 -12.25 -11.47 8.25
N PRO A 137 -13.56 -11.59 8.59
CA PRO A 137 -14.51 -10.49 8.38
C PRO A 137 -14.11 -9.19 9.10
N GLY A 138 -13.49 -9.31 10.28
CA GLY A 138 -12.96 -8.17 11.03
C GLY A 138 -11.84 -7.44 10.30
N TYR A 139 -10.87 -8.18 9.73
CA TYR A 139 -9.82 -7.60 8.88
C TYR A 139 -10.38 -6.95 7.62
N ASN A 140 -11.42 -7.53 7.00
CA ASN A 140 -12.09 -6.89 5.86
C ASN A 140 -12.71 -5.54 6.25
N ILE A 141 -13.35 -5.47 7.43
CA ILE A 141 -13.88 -4.20 7.94
C ILE A 141 -12.77 -3.19 8.17
N PHE A 142 -11.68 -3.60 8.84
CA PHE A 142 -10.52 -2.75 9.05
C PHE A 142 -9.94 -2.22 7.73
N TYR A 143 -9.82 -3.08 6.73
CA TYR A 143 -9.34 -2.72 5.38
C TYR A 143 -10.28 -1.75 4.64
N MET A 144 -11.60 -1.82 4.86
CA MET A 144 -12.52 -0.80 4.35
C MET A 144 -12.20 0.60 4.91
N GLY A 145 -11.75 0.69 6.17
CA GLY A 145 -11.35 1.95 6.80
C GLY A 145 -10.14 2.57 6.11
N ILE A 146 -9.16 1.75 5.73
CA ILE A 146 -7.99 2.17 4.95
C ILE A 146 -8.41 2.81 3.63
N ASN A 147 -9.28 2.12 2.88
CA ASN A 147 -9.74 2.60 1.58
C ASN A 147 -10.63 3.83 1.68
N LEU A 148 -11.46 3.94 2.73
CA LEU A 148 -12.27 5.13 2.96
C LEU A 148 -11.41 6.36 3.24
N GLY A 149 -10.36 6.22 4.08
CA GLY A 149 -9.40 7.29 4.32
C GLY A 149 -8.66 7.69 3.04
N ALA A 150 -8.19 6.70 2.27
CA ALA A 150 -7.50 6.89 0.99
C ALA A 150 -8.38 7.56 -0.08
N PHE A 151 -9.69 7.28 -0.08
CA PHE A 151 -10.64 7.87 -1.01
C PHE A 151 -10.85 9.37 -0.74
N ILE A 152 -11.06 9.75 0.52
CA ILE A 152 -11.36 11.13 0.92
C ILE A 152 -10.11 12.01 0.85
N ALA A 153 -8.94 11.46 1.14
CA ALA A 153 -7.69 12.21 1.26
C ALA A 153 -7.33 13.10 0.04
N PRO A 154 -7.25 12.58 -1.20
CA PRO A 154 -6.91 13.41 -2.35
C PRO A 154 -7.96 14.48 -2.69
N LEU A 155 -9.24 14.20 -2.39
CA LEU A 155 -10.32 15.17 -2.54
C LEU A 155 -10.14 16.34 -1.57
N THR A 156 -9.78 16.06 -0.32
CA THR A 156 -9.46 17.09 0.68
C THR A 156 -8.21 17.88 0.29
N ALA A 157 -7.16 17.21 -0.18
CA ALA A 157 -5.96 17.88 -0.67
C ALA A 157 -6.30 18.88 -1.80
N THR A 158 -7.12 18.44 -2.77
CA THR A 158 -7.61 19.27 -3.88
C THR A 158 -8.41 20.47 -3.37
N ALA A 159 -9.35 20.26 -2.45
CA ALA A 159 -10.21 21.31 -1.93
C ALA A 159 -9.41 22.39 -1.20
N LEU A 160 -8.44 21.98 -0.36
CA LEU A 160 -7.59 22.90 0.39
C LEU A 160 -6.60 23.62 -0.51
N HIS A 161 -6.02 22.92 -1.49
CA HIS A 161 -5.15 23.55 -2.48
C HIS A 161 -5.90 24.61 -3.30
N ASN A 162 -7.13 24.33 -3.74
CA ASN A 162 -7.96 25.32 -4.43
C ASN A 162 -8.31 26.53 -3.56
N TYR A 163 -8.55 26.33 -2.26
CA TYR A 163 -8.95 27.40 -1.35
C TYR A 163 -7.76 28.27 -0.89
N PHE A 164 -6.65 27.64 -0.51
CA PHE A 164 -5.48 28.32 0.06
C PHE A 164 -4.38 28.61 -0.98
N GLY A 165 -4.41 28.00 -2.16
CA GLY A 165 -3.40 28.16 -3.20
C GLY A 165 -2.06 27.50 -2.89
N THR A 166 -2.02 26.55 -1.96
CA THR A 166 -0.76 25.93 -1.49
C THR A 166 -0.94 24.46 -1.08
N TYR A 167 0.01 23.59 -1.48
CA TYR A 167 0.06 22.19 -1.03
C TYR A 167 0.38 22.04 0.47
N GLN A 168 1.00 23.03 1.11
CA GLN A 168 1.26 23.01 2.55
C GLN A 168 -0.03 22.87 3.37
N SER A 169 -1.15 23.39 2.87
CA SER A 169 -2.47 23.22 3.49
C SER A 169 -2.92 21.75 3.54
N ALA A 170 -2.57 20.94 2.53
CA ALA A 170 -2.83 19.51 2.52
C ALA A 170 -1.97 18.79 3.57
N PHE A 171 -0.71 19.17 3.77
CA PHE A 171 0.13 18.63 4.85
C PHE A 171 -0.43 18.99 6.24
N ALA A 172 -0.94 20.21 6.42
CA ALA A 172 -1.60 20.59 7.66
C ALA A 172 -2.87 19.76 7.92
N ALA A 173 -3.67 19.49 6.88
CA ALA A 173 -4.82 18.59 7.00
C ALA A 173 -4.42 17.14 7.32
N ALA A 174 -3.31 16.66 6.74
CA ALA A 174 -2.76 15.36 7.10
C ALA A 174 -2.39 15.28 8.59
N ALA A 175 -1.80 16.35 9.13
CA ALA A 175 -1.51 16.45 10.56
C ALA A 175 -2.79 16.42 11.42
N VAL A 176 -3.81 17.19 11.04
CA VAL A 176 -5.12 17.18 11.72
C VAL A 176 -5.72 15.77 11.73
N GLY A 177 -5.73 15.08 10.58
CA GLY A 177 -6.17 13.69 10.49
C GLY A 177 -5.41 12.77 11.43
N MET A 178 -4.08 12.89 11.49
CA MET A 178 -3.26 12.09 12.39
C MET A 178 -3.54 12.37 13.88
N PHE A 179 -3.79 13.62 14.27
CA PHE A 179 -4.18 13.93 15.64
C PHE A 179 -5.60 13.44 15.97
N LEU A 180 -6.54 13.47 15.01
CA LEU A 180 -7.86 12.85 15.18
C LEU A 180 -7.74 11.33 15.37
N SER A 181 -6.88 10.66 14.61
CA SER A 181 -6.55 9.24 14.79
C SER A 181 -6.06 8.95 16.22
N LEU A 182 -5.12 9.77 16.72
CA LEU A 182 -4.60 9.66 18.10
C LEU A 182 -5.70 9.91 19.15
N ILE A 183 -6.56 10.91 18.96
CA ILE A 183 -7.67 11.21 19.87
C ILE A 183 -8.63 10.03 19.93
N VAL A 184 -9.03 9.46 18.78
CA VAL A 184 -9.89 8.27 18.74
C VAL A 184 -9.26 7.11 19.49
N PHE A 185 -7.96 6.87 19.26
CA PHE A 185 -7.21 5.81 19.90
C PHE A 185 -7.21 5.97 21.44
N GLU A 186 -6.85 7.15 21.94
CA GLU A 186 -6.72 7.39 23.37
C GLU A 186 -8.06 7.49 24.11
N VAL A 187 -9.07 8.14 23.52
CA VAL A 187 -10.38 8.32 24.16
C VAL A 187 -11.13 7.00 24.24
N TRP A 188 -11.02 6.14 23.22
CA TRP A 188 -11.73 4.85 23.19
C TRP A 188 -10.85 3.66 23.61
N LYS A 189 -9.75 3.89 24.31
CA LYS A 189 -8.81 2.84 24.74
C LYS A 189 -9.44 1.69 25.51
N GLY A 190 -10.47 1.98 26.33
CA GLY A 190 -11.19 0.96 27.09
C GLY A 190 -11.79 -0.16 26.22
N ASN A 191 -12.04 0.10 24.93
CA ASN A 191 -12.61 -0.87 23.99
C ASN A 191 -11.61 -1.92 23.50
N TYR A 192 -10.30 -1.64 23.55
CA TYR A 192 -9.26 -2.53 23.00
C TYR A 192 -8.12 -2.85 23.98
N MET A 193 -8.06 -2.23 25.16
CA MET A 193 -6.97 -2.46 26.13
C MET A 193 -6.73 -3.94 26.47
N LYS A 194 -7.75 -4.79 26.44
CA LYS A 194 -7.59 -6.24 26.67
C LYS A 194 -6.82 -6.93 25.54
N ALA A 195 -6.79 -6.35 24.34
CA ALA A 195 -6.03 -6.82 23.20
C ALA A 195 -4.56 -6.35 23.19
N ASP A 196 -4.19 -5.42 24.10
CA ASP A 196 -2.82 -4.91 24.27
C ASP A 196 -1.99 -5.88 25.13
N HIS A 197 -1.79 -7.08 24.60
CA HIS A 197 -0.90 -8.09 25.14
C HIS A 197 0.03 -8.55 24.02
N ALA A 198 1.28 -8.91 24.36
CA ALA A 198 2.21 -9.47 23.38
C ALA A 198 1.54 -10.61 22.60
N SER A 199 1.68 -10.62 21.27
CA SER A 199 0.98 -11.57 20.42
C SER A 199 1.18 -12.99 20.94
N THR A 200 0.07 -13.68 21.25
CA THR A 200 0.07 -15.09 21.67
C THR A 200 0.60 -16.02 20.58
N ALA A 201 0.77 -15.54 19.35
CA ALA A 201 1.47 -16.25 18.29
C ALA A 201 2.92 -16.59 18.67
N ALA A 202 3.58 -15.80 19.53
CA ALA A 202 4.94 -16.09 20.00
C ALA A 202 5.00 -17.06 21.20
N LYS A 203 3.86 -17.37 21.84
CA LYS A 203 3.80 -18.24 23.04
C LYS A 203 3.00 -19.54 22.85
N SER A 204 2.45 -19.79 21.66
CA SER A 204 1.59 -20.96 21.40
C SER A 204 2.29 -22.14 20.70
N ASP A 205 3.62 -22.11 20.57
CA ASP A 205 4.38 -23.16 19.86
C ASP A 205 4.67 -24.43 20.68
N GLU A 206 4.02 -24.63 21.83
CA GLU A 206 4.17 -25.87 22.62
C GLU A 206 2.96 -26.81 22.57
N SER A 207 1.81 -26.41 21.99
CA SER A 207 0.58 -27.23 22.08
C SER A 207 -0.15 -27.53 20.76
N VAL A 208 0.31 -27.00 19.63
CA VAL A 208 -0.18 -27.44 18.31
C VAL A 208 0.65 -28.66 17.91
N LYS A 209 0.03 -29.86 17.93
CA LYS A 209 0.67 -31.10 17.47
C LYS A 209 1.27 -30.89 16.08
N GLU A 210 2.61 -30.92 16.02
CA GLU A 210 3.41 -30.66 14.84
C GLU A 210 3.05 -31.63 13.71
N GLU A 211 2.54 -31.12 12.59
CA GLU A 211 2.78 -31.75 11.30
C GLU A 211 4.19 -31.32 10.89
N ARG A 212 5.21 -32.12 11.24
CA ARG A 212 6.59 -31.87 10.82
C ARG A 212 6.68 -32.03 9.30
N VAL A 213 6.51 -30.92 8.60
CA VAL A 213 6.84 -30.77 7.18
C VAL A 213 8.27 -31.27 6.99
N SER A 214 8.52 -32.11 5.99
CA SER A 214 9.87 -32.66 5.79
C SER A 214 10.86 -31.53 5.49
N PRO A 215 12.16 -31.68 5.81
CA PRO A 215 13.16 -30.65 5.47
C PRO A 215 13.21 -30.30 3.97
N GLU A 216 12.83 -31.23 3.10
CA GLU A 216 12.71 -31.01 1.65
C GLU A 216 11.51 -30.13 1.32
N GLN A 217 10.34 -30.43 1.88
CA GLN A 217 9.14 -29.60 1.73
C GLN A 217 9.33 -28.20 2.33
N GLU A 218 10.06 -28.08 3.44
CA GLU A 218 10.40 -26.77 4.02
C GLU A 218 11.26 -25.94 3.07
N LYS A 219 12.28 -26.55 2.46
CA LYS A 219 13.10 -25.90 1.42
C LYS A 219 12.28 -25.47 0.22
N GLU A 220 11.40 -26.33 -0.28
CA GLU A 220 10.51 -26.01 -1.41
C GLU A 220 9.61 -24.81 -1.12
N ARG A 221 9.01 -24.77 0.08
CA ARG A 221 8.19 -23.63 0.55
C ARG A 221 9.00 -22.34 0.62
N ILE A 222 10.22 -22.40 1.13
CA ILE A 222 11.13 -21.24 1.17
C ILE A 222 11.48 -20.77 -0.24
N TYR A 223 11.84 -21.68 -1.16
CA TYR A 223 12.13 -21.30 -2.55
C TYR A 223 10.92 -20.69 -3.26
N ALA A 224 9.71 -21.22 -3.02
CA ALA A 224 8.47 -20.65 -3.55
C ALA A 224 8.25 -19.21 -3.04
N LEU A 225 8.49 -18.96 -1.75
CA LEU A 225 8.38 -17.62 -1.16
C LEU A 225 9.41 -16.66 -1.74
N LEU A 226 10.69 -17.04 -1.79
CA LEU A 226 11.74 -16.21 -2.37
C LEU A 226 11.47 -15.89 -3.85
N THR A 227 10.92 -16.86 -4.59
CA THR A 227 10.49 -16.66 -5.97
C THR A 227 9.39 -15.61 -6.06
N ILE A 228 8.33 -15.73 -5.25
CA ILE A 228 7.25 -14.74 -5.20
C ILE A 228 7.79 -13.37 -4.80
N PHE A 229 8.68 -13.28 -3.82
CA PHE A 229 9.32 -12.02 -3.41
C PHE A 229 10.06 -11.36 -4.57
N ALA A 230 10.84 -12.11 -5.33
CA ALA A 230 11.54 -11.60 -6.50
C ALA A 230 10.57 -11.07 -7.57
N ILE A 231 9.46 -11.78 -7.82
CA ILE A 231 8.47 -11.38 -8.82
C ILE A 231 7.72 -10.12 -8.38
N VAL A 232 7.27 -10.04 -7.12
CA VAL A 232 6.45 -8.90 -6.66
C VAL A 232 7.24 -7.59 -6.57
N ILE A 233 8.58 -7.63 -6.53
CA ILE A 233 9.41 -6.42 -6.64
C ILE A 233 9.05 -5.65 -7.92
N PHE A 234 8.95 -6.32 -9.06
CA PHE A 234 8.61 -5.71 -10.35
C PHE A 234 7.17 -5.20 -10.40
N PHE A 235 6.26 -5.92 -9.75
CA PHE A 235 4.88 -5.45 -9.59
C PHE A 235 4.84 -4.14 -8.81
N TRP A 236 5.45 -4.08 -7.61
CA TRP A 236 5.46 -2.88 -6.77
C TRP A 236 6.22 -1.71 -7.39
N MET A 237 7.28 -2.01 -8.14
CA MET A 237 8.03 -1.04 -8.94
C MET A 237 7.14 -0.33 -9.97
N SER A 238 6.25 -1.07 -10.63
CA SER A 238 5.34 -0.51 -11.63
C SER A 238 4.07 0.08 -11.00
N PHE A 239 3.52 -0.56 -9.98
CA PHE A 239 2.28 -0.15 -9.31
C PHE A 239 2.44 1.21 -8.64
N HIS A 240 3.55 1.45 -7.93
CA HIS A 240 3.79 2.72 -7.24
C HIS A 240 4.15 3.88 -8.19
N GLN A 241 4.17 3.67 -9.50
CA GLN A 241 4.14 4.79 -10.45
C GLN A 241 2.83 5.58 -10.37
N ASN A 242 1.80 5.03 -9.72
CA ASN A 242 0.55 5.72 -9.42
C ASN A 242 0.72 7.01 -8.60
N GLY A 243 1.76 7.11 -7.77
CA GLY A 243 2.09 8.30 -6.99
C GLY A 243 3.23 9.12 -7.59
N PHE A 244 3.81 8.69 -8.71
CA PHE A 244 4.92 9.35 -9.38
C PHE A 244 4.59 9.67 -10.84
N ALA A 245 4.79 8.73 -11.78
CA ALA A 245 4.62 8.99 -13.21
C ALA A 245 3.16 9.30 -13.59
N LEU A 246 2.17 8.59 -13.03
CA LEU A 246 0.76 8.91 -13.32
C LEU A 246 0.35 10.28 -12.75
N THR A 247 0.93 10.67 -11.61
CA THR A 247 0.74 12.00 -11.01
C THR A 247 1.36 13.10 -11.88
N LEU A 248 2.57 12.90 -12.40
CA LEU A 248 3.21 13.85 -13.31
C LEU A 248 2.48 13.92 -14.66
N PHE A 249 2.04 12.78 -15.19
CA PHE A 249 1.22 12.72 -16.40
C PHE A 249 -0.09 13.50 -16.21
N ALA A 250 -0.76 13.34 -15.07
CA ALA A 250 -1.96 14.11 -14.73
C ALA A 250 -1.69 15.62 -14.69
N LYS A 251 -0.51 16.03 -14.20
CA LYS A 251 -0.11 17.45 -14.12
C LYS A 251 0.24 18.07 -15.46
N ARG A 252 0.97 17.33 -16.30
CA ARG A 252 1.69 17.89 -17.45
C ARG A 252 1.09 17.51 -18.81
N SER A 253 0.42 16.36 -18.87
CA SER A 253 -0.08 15.80 -20.13
C SER A 253 -1.60 15.87 -20.27
N VAL A 254 -2.34 15.88 -19.16
CA VAL A 254 -3.81 15.84 -19.19
C VAL A 254 -4.44 17.22 -19.28
N ILE A 255 -5.53 17.32 -20.04
CA ILE A 255 -6.35 18.54 -20.15
C ILE A 255 -6.83 18.95 -18.76
N LYS A 256 -6.58 20.21 -18.40
CA LYS A 256 -6.91 20.76 -17.10
C LYS A 256 -8.42 21.00 -16.99
N LEU A 257 -9.07 20.28 -16.08
CA LEU A 257 -10.45 20.57 -15.69
C LEU A 257 -10.47 21.23 -14.31
N ALA A 258 -11.44 22.10 -14.05
CA ALA A 258 -11.50 22.88 -12.82
C ALA A 258 -11.59 22.00 -11.56
N TRP A 259 -12.37 20.92 -11.62
CA TRP A 259 -12.61 20.01 -10.48
C TRP A 259 -11.61 18.85 -10.40
N LEU A 260 -10.86 18.58 -11.47
CA LEU A 260 -10.00 17.40 -11.59
C LEU A 260 -8.53 17.85 -11.65
N LYS A 261 -7.98 18.14 -10.48
CA LYS A 261 -6.57 18.49 -10.30
C LYS A 261 -5.69 17.24 -10.33
N PRO A 262 -4.37 17.37 -10.52
CA PRO A 262 -3.47 16.22 -10.62
C PRO A 262 -3.54 15.29 -9.38
N GLU A 263 -3.56 15.87 -8.18
CA GLU A 263 -3.71 15.13 -6.93
C GLU A 263 -5.05 14.40 -6.83
N THR A 264 -6.13 14.93 -7.43
CA THR A 264 -7.48 14.36 -7.38
C THR A 264 -7.50 12.95 -7.98
N TYR A 265 -6.70 12.68 -9.01
CA TYR A 265 -6.69 11.37 -9.68
C TYR A 265 -6.37 10.20 -8.76
N ALA A 266 -5.60 10.43 -7.69
CA ALA A 266 -5.29 9.41 -6.71
C ALA A 266 -6.53 8.86 -5.98
N THR A 267 -7.67 9.57 -6.00
CA THR A 267 -8.94 9.10 -5.41
C THR A 267 -9.54 7.92 -6.16
N PHE A 268 -9.26 7.78 -7.46
CA PHE A 268 -9.93 6.79 -8.30
C PHE A 268 -9.55 5.36 -7.91
N ASN A 269 -8.30 5.11 -7.51
CA ASN A 269 -7.87 3.78 -7.07
C ASN A 269 -8.69 3.28 -5.85
N PRO A 270 -8.70 3.96 -4.69
CA PRO A 270 -9.50 3.52 -3.54
C PRO A 270 -11.01 3.58 -3.78
N MET A 271 -11.50 4.53 -4.60
CA MET A 271 -12.91 4.55 -5.02
C MET A 271 -13.28 3.27 -5.77
N PHE A 272 -12.47 2.87 -6.76
CA PHE A 272 -12.69 1.64 -7.50
C PHE A 272 -12.49 0.40 -6.63
N ILE A 273 -11.59 0.41 -5.64
CA ILE A 273 -11.48 -0.70 -4.67
C ILE A 273 -12.82 -0.88 -3.96
N LEU A 274 -13.39 0.20 -3.40
CA LEU A 274 -14.66 0.15 -2.68
C LEU A 274 -15.82 -0.33 -3.56
N ILE A 275 -15.87 0.13 -4.82
CA ILE A 275 -16.91 -0.26 -5.78
C ILE A 275 -16.71 -1.71 -6.25
N LEU A 276 -15.51 -2.10 -6.67
CA LEU A 276 -15.24 -3.38 -7.35
C LEU A 276 -15.08 -4.56 -6.39
N THR A 277 -14.68 -4.34 -5.15
CA THR A 277 -14.50 -5.42 -4.14
C THR A 277 -15.70 -6.37 -4.06
N PRO A 278 -16.96 -5.92 -3.86
CA PRO A 278 -18.10 -6.84 -3.79
C PRO A 278 -18.29 -7.66 -5.08
N PHE A 279 -18.00 -7.09 -6.25
CA PHE A 279 -18.10 -7.80 -7.54
C PHE A 279 -17.01 -8.85 -7.70
N VAL A 280 -15.75 -8.49 -7.39
CA VAL A 280 -14.60 -9.41 -7.47
C VAL A 280 -14.76 -10.57 -6.49
N VAL A 281 -15.16 -10.30 -5.25
CA VAL A 281 -15.43 -11.35 -4.25
C VAL A 281 -16.58 -12.25 -4.70
N SER A 282 -17.65 -11.68 -5.27
CA SER A 282 -18.77 -12.46 -5.81
C SER A 282 -18.35 -13.34 -6.99
N LEU A 283 -17.48 -12.84 -7.86
CA LEU A 283 -16.89 -13.60 -8.96
C LEU A 283 -16.08 -14.80 -8.45
N TRP A 284 -15.23 -14.60 -7.43
CA TRP A 284 -14.47 -15.70 -6.83
C TRP A 284 -15.37 -16.75 -6.18
N ASN A 285 -16.37 -16.32 -5.41
CA ASN A 285 -17.34 -17.22 -4.81
C ASN A 285 -18.13 -18.03 -5.85
N TYR A 286 -18.50 -17.41 -6.97
CA TYR A 286 -19.16 -18.09 -8.08
C TYR A 286 -18.25 -19.13 -8.75
N LEU A 287 -16.98 -18.79 -8.99
CA LEU A 287 -16.00 -19.73 -9.56
C LEU A 287 -15.67 -20.86 -8.59
N HIS A 288 -15.60 -20.57 -7.29
CA HIS A 288 -15.42 -21.56 -6.23
C HIS A 288 -16.53 -22.60 -6.23
N LYS A 289 -17.80 -22.16 -6.28
CA LYS A 289 -18.97 -23.06 -6.39
C LYS A 289 -18.94 -23.96 -7.63
N LYS A 290 -18.23 -23.54 -8.69
CA LYS A 290 -18.04 -24.31 -9.93
C LYS A 290 -16.76 -25.16 -9.94
N GLY A 291 -15.97 -25.16 -8.87
CA GLY A 291 -14.67 -25.83 -8.82
C GLY A 291 -13.63 -25.25 -9.79
N LYS A 292 -13.81 -23.99 -10.21
CA LYS A 292 -12.98 -23.30 -11.22
C LYS A 292 -12.26 -22.07 -10.65
N GLU A 293 -12.22 -21.92 -9.33
CA GLU A 293 -11.49 -20.83 -8.70
C GLU A 293 -9.98 -21.01 -8.97
N PRO A 294 -9.29 -20.00 -9.54
CA PRO A 294 -7.85 -20.09 -9.72
C PRO A 294 -7.13 -20.17 -8.36
N SER A 295 -6.00 -20.88 -8.33
CA SER A 295 -5.13 -20.95 -7.15
C SER A 295 -4.61 -19.56 -6.74
N THR A 296 -4.14 -19.44 -5.50
CA THR A 296 -3.59 -18.18 -4.98
C THR A 296 -2.48 -17.61 -5.88
N PRO A 297 -1.45 -18.39 -6.31
CA PRO A 297 -0.46 -17.89 -7.25
C PRO A 297 -1.06 -17.53 -8.62
N ALA A 298 -2.05 -18.29 -9.11
CA ALA A 298 -2.71 -17.97 -10.39
C ALA A 298 -3.44 -16.62 -10.34
N LYS A 299 -4.10 -16.28 -9.23
CA LYS A 299 -4.73 -14.96 -9.03
C LYS A 299 -3.69 -13.83 -8.99
N ILE A 300 -2.55 -14.05 -8.33
CA ILE A 300 -1.42 -13.10 -8.35
C ILE A 300 -0.94 -12.85 -9.78
N GLY A 301 -0.72 -13.91 -10.57
CA GLY A 301 -0.32 -13.80 -11.98
C GLY A 301 -1.35 -13.11 -12.86
N LEU A 302 -2.64 -13.39 -12.64
CA LEU A 302 -3.73 -12.68 -13.30
C LEU A 302 -3.74 -11.19 -12.96
N GLY A 303 -3.53 -10.84 -11.69
CA GLY A 303 -3.41 -9.45 -11.24
C GLY A 303 -2.28 -8.71 -11.95
N MET A 304 -1.09 -9.32 -12.03
CA MET A 304 0.05 -8.74 -12.76
C MET A 304 -0.24 -8.54 -14.25
N PHE A 305 -0.89 -9.51 -14.89
CA PHE A 305 -1.29 -9.39 -16.29
C PHE A 305 -2.27 -8.24 -16.52
N ILE A 306 -3.30 -8.11 -15.67
CA ILE A 306 -4.27 -7.02 -15.74
C ILE A 306 -3.58 -5.67 -15.50
N SER A 307 -2.67 -5.57 -14.54
CA SER A 307 -1.89 -4.34 -14.32
C SER A 307 -1.03 -4.00 -15.53
N ALA A 308 -0.52 -4.99 -16.27
CA ALA A 308 0.17 -4.73 -17.53
C ALA A 308 -0.76 -4.13 -18.58
N LEU A 309 -2.02 -4.59 -18.67
CA LEU A 309 -3.03 -3.99 -19.55
C LEU A 309 -3.30 -2.53 -19.17
N ALA A 310 -3.30 -2.19 -17.88
CA ALA A 310 -3.44 -0.80 -17.44
C ALA A 310 -2.28 0.08 -17.94
N MET A 311 -1.04 -0.40 -17.86
CA MET A 311 0.11 0.33 -18.41
C MET A 311 0.08 0.39 -19.94
N MET A 312 -0.43 -0.65 -20.60
CA MET A 312 -0.63 -0.67 -22.05
C MET A 312 -1.65 0.39 -22.50
N VAL A 313 -2.70 0.65 -21.72
CA VAL A 313 -3.62 1.78 -21.98
C VAL A 313 -2.85 3.11 -21.99
N MET A 314 -1.89 3.30 -21.08
CA MET A 314 -1.05 4.51 -21.09
C MET A 314 -0.12 4.58 -22.30
N VAL A 315 0.40 3.45 -22.78
CA VAL A 315 1.16 3.40 -24.04
C VAL A 315 0.28 3.83 -25.22
N VAL A 316 -0.92 3.27 -25.33
CA VAL A 316 -1.89 3.63 -26.39
C VAL A 316 -2.27 5.11 -26.30
N ALA A 317 -2.55 5.60 -25.09
CA ALA A 317 -2.84 7.02 -24.85
C ALA A 317 -1.70 7.93 -25.35
N SER A 318 -0.46 7.55 -25.06
CA SER A 318 0.74 8.30 -25.45
C SER A 318 0.93 8.31 -26.98
N VAL A 319 0.76 7.16 -27.64
CA VAL A 319 0.89 7.07 -29.10
C VAL A 319 -0.23 7.84 -29.83
N MET A 320 -1.45 7.81 -29.30
CA MET A 320 -2.61 8.45 -29.94
C MET A 320 -2.74 9.95 -29.63
N GLY A 321 -2.42 10.35 -28.39
CA GLY A 321 -2.66 11.70 -27.89
C GLY A 321 -1.42 12.59 -27.83
N GLY A 322 -0.22 12.05 -28.03
CA GLY A 322 1.05 12.78 -27.97
C GLY A 322 2.04 12.18 -26.96
N ASN A 323 3.31 12.16 -27.32
CA ASN A 323 4.35 11.51 -26.52
C ASN A 323 5.10 12.46 -25.57
N ASP A 324 4.64 13.71 -25.47
CA ASP A 324 5.28 14.80 -24.74
C ASP A 324 4.32 15.46 -23.74
N ASP A 325 4.87 16.27 -22.82
CA ASP A 325 4.14 17.02 -21.79
C ASP A 325 3.35 18.20 -22.39
N ALA A 326 2.22 17.92 -23.04
CA ALA A 326 1.49 18.88 -23.89
C ALA A 326 0.06 19.24 -23.45
N ASN A 327 -0.39 18.88 -22.23
CA ASN A 327 -1.75 19.17 -21.69
C ASN A 327 -2.93 18.88 -22.65
N ASN A 328 -2.81 17.89 -23.52
CA ASN A 328 -3.75 17.59 -24.59
C ASN A 328 -4.43 16.21 -24.43
N MET A 329 -4.10 15.46 -23.37
CA MET A 329 -4.65 14.13 -23.11
C MET A 329 -6.01 14.20 -22.44
N SER A 330 -6.94 13.32 -22.86
CA SER A 330 -8.21 13.15 -22.17
C SER A 330 -8.02 12.57 -20.76
N PRO A 331 -8.70 13.11 -19.73
CA PRO A 331 -8.76 12.53 -18.38
C PRO A 331 -9.16 11.05 -18.34
N MET A 332 -9.96 10.61 -19.32
CA MET A 332 -10.47 9.23 -19.36
C MET A 332 -9.36 8.19 -19.50
N TRP A 333 -8.22 8.53 -20.11
CA TRP A 333 -7.07 7.64 -20.18
C TRP A 333 -6.57 7.27 -18.78
N LEU A 334 -6.33 8.27 -17.91
CA LEU A 334 -5.93 8.01 -16.54
C LEU A 334 -7.02 7.31 -15.72
N ILE A 335 -8.28 7.74 -15.83
CA ILE A 335 -9.39 7.13 -15.07
C ILE A 335 -9.53 5.65 -15.43
N SER A 336 -9.44 5.31 -16.72
CA SER A 336 -9.49 3.91 -17.19
C SER A 336 -8.25 3.11 -16.75
N THR A 337 -7.06 3.70 -16.77
CA THR A 337 -5.85 3.08 -16.20
C THR A 337 -6.03 2.77 -14.71
N TYR A 338 -6.55 3.71 -13.91
CA TYR A 338 -6.85 3.49 -12.50
C TYR A 338 -7.91 2.39 -12.31
N PHE A 339 -8.94 2.33 -13.14
CA PHE A 339 -9.94 1.27 -13.09
C PHE A 339 -9.33 -0.12 -13.32
N ILE A 340 -8.54 -0.27 -14.39
CA ILE A 340 -7.93 -1.55 -14.77
C ILE A 340 -6.87 -1.97 -13.73
N ILE A 341 -5.99 -1.05 -13.32
CA ILE A 341 -4.94 -1.38 -12.35
C ILE A 341 -5.53 -1.78 -11.01
N THR A 342 -6.62 -1.15 -10.57
CA THR A 342 -7.34 -1.52 -9.35
C THR A 342 -7.95 -2.92 -9.46
N PHE A 343 -8.51 -3.29 -10.61
CA PHE A 343 -8.99 -4.66 -10.82
C PHE A 343 -7.85 -5.69 -10.69
N GLY A 344 -6.66 -5.36 -11.24
CA GLY A 344 -5.45 -6.17 -11.06
C GLY A 344 -4.99 -6.25 -9.60
N GLU A 345 -5.01 -5.13 -8.88
CA GLU A 345 -4.67 -5.05 -7.46
C GLU A 345 -5.57 -5.93 -6.59
N LEU A 346 -6.88 -5.93 -6.85
CA LEU A 346 -7.85 -6.78 -6.13
C LEU A 346 -7.60 -8.28 -6.34
N CYS A 347 -6.92 -8.66 -7.42
CA CYS A 347 -6.50 -10.05 -7.66
C CYS A 347 -5.21 -10.43 -6.90
N LEU A 348 -4.34 -9.44 -6.59
CA LEU A 348 -3.01 -9.67 -6.05
C LEU A 348 -2.89 -9.35 -4.54
N SER A 349 -3.34 -8.16 -4.12
CA SER A 349 -3.00 -7.57 -2.82
C SER A 349 -3.48 -8.39 -1.61
N PRO A 350 -4.75 -8.88 -1.57
CA PRO A 350 -5.20 -9.77 -0.49
C PRO A 350 -4.48 -11.14 -0.49
N MET A 351 -4.04 -11.57 -1.68
CA MET A 351 -3.51 -12.90 -1.91
C MET A 351 -2.03 -13.01 -1.52
N GLY A 352 -1.24 -11.93 -1.66
CA GLY A 352 0.19 -11.92 -1.35
C GLY A 352 0.50 -12.25 0.11
N LEU A 353 -0.06 -11.49 1.05
CA LEU A 353 0.13 -11.75 2.49
C LEU A 353 -0.48 -13.10 2.93
N SER A 354 -1.62 -13.48 2.33
CA SER A 354 -2.23 -14.80 2.59
C SER A 354 -1.32 -15.94 2.14
N PHE A 355 -0.70 -15.82 0.97
CA PHE A 355 0.26 -16.79 0.45
C PHE A 355 1.45 -16.93 1.39
N VAL A 356 2.04 -15.82 1.82
CA VAL A 356 3.18 -15.82 2.75
C VAL A 356 2.81 -16.49 4.07
N SER A 357 1.66 -16.14 4.65
CA SER A 357 1.21 -16.72 5.92
C SER A 357 0.93 -18.23 5.83
N LYS A 358 0.43 -18.73 4.69
CA LYS A 358 0.11 -20.15 4.49
C LYS A 358 1.35 -20.98 4.20
N VAL A 359 2.23 -20.48 3.32
CA VAL A 359 3.40 -21.22 2.82
C VAL A 359 4.58 -21.13 3.78
N ALA A 360 4.70 -20.05 4.57
CA ALA A 360 5.84 -19.88 5.47
C ALA A 360 5.91 -20.99 6.53
N PRO A 361 7.08 -21.66 6.67
CA PRO A 361 7.32 -22.60 7.76
C PRO A 361 7.07 -21.93 9.11
N GLN A 362 6.41 -22.63 10.04
CA GLN A 362 5.98 -22.09 11.34
C GLN A 362 7.10 -21.33 12.05
N ARG A 363 8.28 -21.95 12.16
CA ARG A 363 9.50 -21.39 12.78
C ARG A 363 9.99 -20.08 12.15
N MET A 364 9.69 -19.86 10.87
CA MET A 364 10.18 -18.72 10.08
C MET A 364 9.06 -17.79 9.62
N ARG A 365 7.82 -17.95 10.10
CA ARG A 365 6.68 -17.11 9.69
C ARG A 365 6.94 -15.63 9.84
N GLY A 366 7.47 -15.20 10.99
CA GLY A 366 7.82 -13.79 11.21
C GLY A 366 8.89 -13.27 10.25
N LEU A 367 9.92 -14.09 9.98
CA LEU A 367 10.98 -13.74 9.03
C LEU A 367 10.46 -13.64 7.59
N MET A 368 9.59 -14.55 7.16
CA MET A 368 9.00 -14.54 5.81
C MET A 368 8.04 -13.36 5.62
N MET A 369 7.26 -13.01 6.64
CA MET A 369 6.45 -11.79 6.63
C MET A 369 7.33 -10.53 6.53
N GLY A 370 8.45 -10.50 7.25
CA GLY A 370 9.48 -9.46 7.08
C GLY A 370 10.06 -9.43 5.67
N GLY A 371 10.30 -10.61 5.07
CA GLY A 371 10.76 -10.75 3.69
C GLY A 371 9.81 -10.14 2.65
N TRP A 372 8.50 -10.30 2.83
CA TRP A 372 7.49 -9.66 1.98
C TRP A 372 7.56 -8.12 2.04
N PHE A 373 7.70 -7.56 3.25
CA PHE A 373 7.88 -6.12 3.42
C PHE A 373 9.21 -5.63 2.86
N GLY A 374 10.28 -6.42 2.99
CA GLY A 374 11.57 -6.15 2.36
C GLY A 374 11.49 -6.12 0.84
N ALA A 375 10.83 -7.11 0.22
CA ALA A 375 10.58 -7.13 -1.23
C ALA A 375 9.74 -5.92 -1.68
N THR A 376 8.73 -5.55 -0.90
CA THR A 376 7.91 -4.35 -1.15
C THR A 376 8.76 -3.08 -1.05
N ALA A 377 9.63 -2.97 -0.05
CA ALA A 377 10.55 -1.83 0.12
C ALA A 377 11.52 -1.69 -1.07
N ILE A 378 12.09 -2.80 -1.55
CA ILE A 378 12.96 -2.81 -2.74
C ILE A 378 12.17 -2.37 -3.98
N GLY A 379 10.96 -2.90 -4.18
CA GLY A 379 10.10 -2.50 -5.29
C GLY A 379 9.76 -1.00 -5.27
N ASN A 380 9.53 -0.44 -4.08
CA ASN A 380 9.30 1.00 -3.91
C ASN A 380 10.54 1.85 -4.23
N TYR A 381 11.72 1.43 -3.78
CA TYR A 381 12.97 2.11 -4.13
C TYR A 381 13.18 2.11 -5.66
N LEU A 382 12.98 0.95 -6.29
CA LEU A 382 13.10 0.80 -7.74
C LEU A 382 12.02 1.59 -8.51
N SER A 383 10.82 1.74 -7.94
CA SER A 383 9.78 2.63 -8.48
C SER A 383 10.28 4.07 -8.58
N GLY A 384 10.90 4.59 -7.52
CA GLY A 384 11.51 5.92 -7.56
C GLY A 384 12.65 6.03 -8.57
N PHE A 385 13.51 5.01 -8.63
CA PHE A 385 14.61 4.94 -9.59
C PHE A 385 14.10 4.99 -11.05
N ILE A 386 13.15 4.14 -11.43
CA ILE A 386 12.61 4.15 -12.79
C ILE A 386 11.83 5.43 -13.08
N GLY A 387 11.05 5.93 -12.12
CA GLY A 387 10.35 7.21 -12.23
C GLY A 387 11.28 8.36 -12.56
N GLY A 388 12.54 8.31 -12.09
CA GLY A 388 13.56 9.29 -12.43
C GLY A 388 13.92 9.44 -13.92
N PHE A 389 13.50 8.49 -14.76
CA PHE A 389 13.66 8.53 -16.21
C PHE A 389 12.42 9.04 -16.96
N TYR A 390 11.36 9.44 -16.25
CA TYR A 390 10.08 9.86 -16.86
C TYR A 390 10.24 10.97 -17.90
N ASN A 391 11.05 12.00 -17.61
CA ASN A 391 11.31 13.10 -18.55
C ASN A 391 12.42 12.82 -19.58
N LYS A 392 13.11 11.67 -19.48
CA LYS A 392 14.19 11.30 -20.41
C LYS A 392 13.72 10.38 -21.52
N LEU A 393 12.57 9.74 -21.33
CA LEU A 393 11.93 8.83 -22.26
C LEU A 393 10.66 9.49 -22.77
N THR A 394 10.22 9.11 -23.97
CA THR A 394 8.85 9.42 -24.38
C THR A 394 7.86 8.70 -23.47
N HIS A 395 6.64 9.23 -23.32
CA HIS A 395 5.63 8.57 -22.49
C HIS A 395 5.35 7.13 -22.94
N ALA A 396 5.29 6.87 -24.25
CA ALA A 396 5.10 5.52 -24.79
C ALA A 396 6.25 4.57 -24.41
N GLU A 397 7.51 5.01 -24.48
CA GLU A 397 8.65 4.19 -24.06
C GLU A 397 8.61 3.90 -22.56
N PHE A 398 8.34 4.94 -21.75
CA PHE A 398 8.29 4.81 -20.30
C PHE A 398 7.22 3.81 -19.85
N PHE A 399 5.97 4.01 -20.28
CA PHE A 399 4.87 3.07 -19.95
C PHE A 399 5.04 1.72 -20.65
N GLY A 400 5.74 1.66 -21.78
CA GLY A 400 6.11 0.44 -22.47
C GLY A 400 7.04 -0.44 -21.64
N ILE A 401 8.05 0.15 -21.01
CA ILE A 401 8.96 -0.56 -20.08
C ILE A 401 8.15 -1.15 -18.92
N LEU A 402 7.27 -0.37 -18.29
CA LEU A 402 6.43 -0.85 -17.19
C LEU A 402 5.51 -2.00 -17.63
N THR A 403 4.93 -1.90 -18.82
CA THR A 403 4.11 -2.96 -19.42
C THR A 403 4.91 -4.25 -19.57
N VAL A 404 6.13 -4.17 -20.13
CA VAL A 404 7.01 -5.34 -20.32
C VAL A 404 7.39 -5.96 -18.97
N LEU A 405 7.77 -5.16 -17.96
CA LEU A 405 8.11 -5.67 -16.64
C LEU A 405 6.95 -6.42 -15.98
N LEU A 406 5.73 -5.91 -16.10
CA LEU A 406 4.53 -6.56 -15.58
C LEU A 406 4.17 -7.83 -16.36
N LEU A 407 4.28 -7.84 -17.68
CA LEU A 407 4.08 -9.03 -18.51
C LEU A 407 5.12 -10.12 -18.20
N LEU A 408 6.39 -9.74 -18.01
CA LEU A 408 7.44 -10.67 -17.60
C LEU A 408 7.14 -11.27 -16.23
N SER A 409 6.66 -10.47 -15.29
CA SER A 409 6.27 -10.95 -13.95
C SER A 409 5.08 -11.92 -14.03
N ALA A 410 4.04 -11.58 -14.80
CA ALA A 410 2.90 -12.46 -15.04
C ALA A 410 3.32 -13.77 -15.72
N LEU A 411 4.23 -13.71 -16.70
CA LEU A 411 4.79 -14.88 -17.37
C LEU A 411 5.61 -15.75 -16.41
N MET A 412 6.46 -15.15 -15.56
CA MET A 412 7.22 -15.88 -14.55
C MET A 412 6.29 -16.63 -13.59
N VAL A 413 5.22 -15.99 -13.10
CA VAL A 413 4.23 -16.67 -12.26
C VAL A 413 3.58 -17.82 -13.02
N LYS A 414 3.18 -17.61 -14.28
CA LYS A 414 2.57 -18.66 -15.12
C LYS A 414 3.51 -19.86 -15.33
N LEU A 415 4.78 -19.61 -15.62
CA LEU A 415 5.77 -20.68 -15.84
C LEU A 415 6.08 -21.44 -14.55
N LEU A 416 6.09 -20.75 -13.41
CA LEU A 416 6.39 -21.34 -12.10
C LEU A 416 5.14 -21.83 -11.37
N LEU A 417 3.96 -21.67 -11.97
CA LEU A 417 2.67 -21.99 -11.35
C LEU A 417 2.60 -23.43 -10.81
N PRO A 418 3.03 -24.48 -11.55
CA PRO A 418 2.98 -25.84 -11.02
C PRO A 418 3.82 -26.03 -9.75
N LYS A 419 4.98 -25.35 -9.68
CA LYS A 419 5.88 -25.40 -8.52
C LYS A 419 5.30 -24.63 -7.33
N LEU A 420 4.74 -23.46 -7.59
CA LEU A 420 4.10 -22.62 -6.58
C LEU A 420 2.86 -23.28 -5.99
N GLU A 421 2.06 -23.93 -6.83
CA GLU A 421 0.90 -24.72 -6.39
C GLU A 421 1.33 -25.94 -5.59
N HIS A 422 2.39 -26.63 -5.99
CA HIS A 422 2.92 -27.76 -5.22
C HIS A 422 3.32 -27.34 -3.81
N ALA A 423 4.02 -26.20 -3.66
CA ALA A 423 4.42 -25.66 -2.35
C ALA A 423 3.23 -25.27 -1.45
N THR A 424 2.04 -25.05 -2.03
CA THR A 424 0.79 -24.78 -1.29
C THR A 424 -0.02 -26.03 -0.95
N ARG A 425 0.35 -27.22 -1.44
CA ARG A 425 -0.35 -28.46 -1.08
C ARG A 425 -0.01 -28.84 0.37
N GLY A 426 -1.03 -29.09 1.19
CA GLY A 426 -0.85 -29.40 2.62
C GLY A 426 -0.66 -28.17 3.52
N THR A 427 -1.23 -27.03 3.15
CA THR A 427 -1.40 -25.81 3.99
C THR A 427 -2.85 -25.40 3.95
#